data_AF-A0A3C1WSW7-F1
#
_entry.id   AF-A0A3C1WSW7-F1
#
_cell.length_a   1.000
_cell.length_b   1.000
_cell.length_c   1.000
_cell.angle_alpha   90.00
_cell.angle_beta   90.00
_cell.angle_gamma   90.00
#
_symmetry.space_group_name_H-M   'P 1'
#
loop_
_entity.id
_entity.type
_entity.pdbx_description
1 polymer ?
#
loop_
_entity_poly.entity_id
_entity_poly.type
_entity_poly.pdbx_seq_one_letter_code
_entity_poly.pdbx_strand_id
1 'polypeptide(L)'
;MKNLIYIAGASSRAQTTREYLEYLNPDMQVSEFLVSPGMPDCWDIIGGINVLPISEESELDTSRTVYIGTCGIHWDIIESELRDVGFTDIIRVTPEVDRRLRNAYVSSVFKQLNRKFVKINDLKIGGSGSKNTNEKAEIYVVSTAGNRLNDKYKLMPEEKMIQAGAALTKERISLGILTDDTGDNISDRNPQFCELTALYWIWKNSSSDFVGLAHYRRHFILPDDWVDRVHSHDIDVILPVPLFVNPNIKENFCVRHFREAWSVMLEKLELMHPRDYGFVKEYTETSGLYSPCNMFVMKREILNEYCEWVFPVLFSTVEEVGRHVDDYQNRYAGMLAERLMTAYFAKREKELNVVYADKNFLN
;
A
#
# COMPACT_ATOMS: atom_id res chain seq x y z
N MET A 1 -13.34 29.39 15.97
CA MET A 1 -12.24 29.73 15.04
C MET A 1 -11.52 28.45 14.75
N LYS A 2 -11.20 28.17 13.47
CA LYS A 2 -10.44 26.98 13.12
C LYS A 2 -8.99 27.15 13.59
N ASN A 3 -8.39 26.07 14.09
CA ASN A 3 -6.97 25.98 14.38
C ASN A 3 -6.21 25.75 13.07
N LEU A 4 -5.53 26.78 12.59
CA LEU A 4 -4.78 26.72 11.33
C LEU A 4 -3.40 26.11 11.57
N ILE A 5 -3.01 25.16 10.70
CA ILE A 5 -1.72 24.49 10.74
C ILE A 5 -1.05 24.53 9.35
N TYR A 6 0.25 24.30 9.32
CA TYR A 6 1.00 24.07 8.09
C TYR A 6 1.37 22.60 7.92
N ILE A 7 1.56 22.16 6.68
CA ILE A 7 2.22 20.89 6.37
C ILE A 7 3.44 21.14 5.49
N ALA A 8 4.63 20.81 5.97
CA ALA A 8 5.84 20.80 5.17
C ALA A 8 5.90 19.53 4.29
N GLY A 9 5.91 19.72 2.98
CA GLY A 9 5.90 18.74 1.91
C GLY A 9 4.70 18.92 0.97
N ALA A 10 4.92 18.69 -0.33
CA ALA A 10 3.87 18.74 -1.37
C ALA A 10 3.48 17.35 -1.92
N SER A 11 4.11 16.28 -1.40
CA SER A 11 3.91 14.93 -1.90
C SER A 11 2.52 14.33 -1.56
N SER A 12 2.20 13.19 -2.17
CA SER A 12 1.01 12.39 -1.80
C SER A 12 0.94 12.04 -0.31
N ARG A 13 2.09 11.90 0.39
CA ARG A 13 2.13 11.68 1.84
C ARG A 13 1.66 12.92 2.61
N ALA A 14 2.02 14.11 2.17
CA ALA A 14 1.57 15.35 2.79
C ALA A 14 0.06 15.55 2.61
N GLN A 15 -0.47 15.26 1.41
CA GLN A 15 -1.91 15.27 1.16
C GLN A 15 -2.67 14.24 2.02
N THR A 16 -2.10 13.04 2.18
CA THR A 16 -2.66 12.01 3.06
C THR A 16 -2.64 12.45 4.53
N THR A 17 -1.56 13.10 4.96
CA THR A 17 -1.44 13.66 6.31
C THR A 17 -2.51 14.72 6.57
N ARG A 18 -2.71 15.64 5.62
CA ARG A 18 -3.80 16.64 5.66
C ARG A 18 -5.14 15.95 5.90
N GLU A 19 -5.49 14.98 5.06
CA GLU A 19 -6.77 14.28 5.15
C GLU A 19 -6.97 13.68 6.55
N TYR A 20 -5.97 12.98 7.08
CA TYR A 20 -6.07 12.38 8.40
C TYR A 20 -6.26 13.43 9.51
N LEU A 21 -5.50 14.53 9.46
CA LEU A 21 -5.55 15.57 10.49
C LEU A 21 -6.88 16.32 10.48
N GLU A 22 -7.34 16.77 9.31
CA GLU A 22 -8.58 17.54 9.17
C GLU A 22 -9.82 16.67 9.47
N TYR A 23 -9.81 15.40 9.04
CA TYR A 23 -10.92 14.48 9.32
C TYR A 23 -11.02 14.13 10.81
N LEU A 24 -9.89 13.86 11.47
CA LEU A 24 -9.86 13.47 12.89
C LEU A 24 -10.07 14.65 13.83
N ASN A 25 -9.79 15.88 13.36
CA ASN A 25 -9.91 17.10 14.14
C ASN A 25 -10.69 18.14 13.32
N PRO A 26 -12.04 18.16 13.38
CA PRO A 26 -12.86 19.04 12.55
C PRO A 26 -12.60 20.55 12.73
N ASP A 27 -12.01 20.93 13.87
CA ASP A 27 -11.60 22.31 14.15
C ASP A 27 -10.23 22.66 13.55
N MET A 28 -9.46 21.67 13.06
CA MET A 28 -8.16 21.86 12.42
C MET A 28 -8.32 22.07 10.91
N GLN A 29 -7.52 22.97 10.34
CA GLN A 29 -7.44 23.15 8.90
C GLN A 29 -6.01 23.45 8.47
N VAL A 30 -5.58 22.80 7.38
CA VAL A 30 -4.31 23.14 6.74
C VAL A 30 -4.48 24.46 6.01
N SER A 31 -3.68 25.46 6.38
CA SER A 31 -3.71 26.76 5.72
C SER A 31 -2.91 26.73 4.43
N GLU A 32 -1.67 26.23 4.47
CA GLU A 32 -0.77 26.13 3.34
C GLU A 32 0.13 24.87 3.44
N PHE A 33 0.59 24.39 2.28
CA PHE A 33 1.72 23.46 2.22
C PHE A 33 3.03 24.25 2.12
N LEU A 34 4.09 23.75 2.74
CA LEU A 34 5.42 24.38 2.73
C LEU A 34 6.42 23.48 2.00
N VAL A 35 7.28 24.03 1.14
CA VAL A 35 8.31 23.27 0.43
C VAL A 35 9.70 23.85 0.68
N SER A 36 10.70 22.98 0.78
CA SER A 36 12.09 23.40 0.82
C SER A 36 12.44 24.07 -0.52
N PRO A 37 13.02 25.29 -0.54
CA PRO A 37 13.35 26.00 -1.78
C PRO A 37 14.29 25.24 -2.72
N GLY A 38 15.10 24.31 -2.18
CA GLY A 38 16.02 23.48 -2.95
C GLY A 38 15.40 22.17 -3.49
N MET A 39 14.13 21.90 -3.20
CA MET A 39 13.46 20.68 -3.65
C MET A 39 12.67 20.90 -4.94
N PRO A 40 12.68 19.93 -5.87
CA PRO A 40 12.03 20.04 -7.17
C PRO A 40 10.48 19.97 -7.11
N ASP A 41 9.87 20.17 -5.95
CA ASP A 41 8.41 20.11 -5.79
C ASP A 41 7.79 21.37 -6.44
N CYS A 42 7.26 21.20 -7.65
CA CYS A 42 6.85 22.26 -8.58
C CYS A 42 5.35 22.60 -8.56
N TRP A 43 4.67 22.34 -7.44
CA TRP A 43 3.24 22.63 -7.33
C TRP A 43 3.05 24.02 -6.72
N ASP A 44 2.28 24.89 -7.37
CA ASP A 44 1.86 26.16 -6.77
C ASP A 44 0.60 25.97 -5.88
N ILE A 45 -0.25 24.99 -6.24
CA ILE A 45 -1.53 24.71 -5.57
C ILE A 45 -1.79 23.21 -5.51
N ILE A 46 -2.21 22.70 -4.35
CA ILE A 46 -2.62 21.32 -4.12
C ILE A 46 -4.00 21.29 -3.49
N GLY A 47 -5.00 20.76 -4.22
CA GLY A 47 -6.36 20.62 -3.70
C GLY A 47 -6.95 21.95 -3.19
N GLY A 48 -6.68 23.05 -3.91
CA GLY A 48 -7.11 24.41 -3.58
C GLY A 48 -6.29 25.11 -2.48
N ILE A 49 -5.22 24.48 -1.98
CA ILE A 49 -4.34 25.05 -0.96
C ILE A 49 -3.02 25.47 -1.60
N ASN A 50 -2.55 26.67 -1.27
CA ASN A 50 -1.27 27.18 -1.78
C ASN A 50 -0.09 26.36 -1.25
N VAL A 51 0.95 26.28 -2.08
CA VAL A 51 2.24 25.73 -1.71
C VAL A 51 3.23 26.89 -1.69
N LEU A 52 3.85 27.13 -0.54
CA LEU A 52 4.78 28.24 -0.31
C LEU A 52 6.18 27.72 -0.02
N PRO A 53 7.24 28.43 -0.43
CA PRO A 53 8.58 28.09 0.00
C PRO A 53 8.77 28.36 1.49
N ILE A 54 9.61 27.56 2.15
CA ILE A 54 10.06 27.84 3.52
C ILE A 54 11.09 28.99 3.43
N SER A 55 10.62 30.23 3.54
CA SER A 55 11.44 31.44 3.45
C SER A 55 10.84 32.59 4.24
N GLU A 56 11.69 33.56 4.63
CA GLU A 56 11.24 34.82 5.27
C GLU A 56 10.31 35.63 4.35
N GLU A 57 10.48 35.54 3.03
CA GLU A 57 9.67 36.24 2.03
C GLU A 57 8.22 35.74 1.97
N SER A 58 7.94 34.54 2.50
CA SER A 58 6.60 33.94 2.46
C SER A 58 5.66 34.43 3.57
N GLU A 59 6.12 35.35 4.44
CA GLU A 59 5.33 35.96 5.52
C GLU A 59 4.56 34.94 6.38
N LEU A 60 5.23 33.82 6.74
CA LEU A 60 4.60 32.70 7.45
C LEU A 60 4.25 33.06 8.90
N ASP A 61 3.09 32.59 9.38
CA ASP A 61 2.68 32.72 10.78
C ASP A 61 3.37 31.65 11.64
N THR A 62 4.56 31.98 12.14
CA THR A 62 5.44 31.05 12.88
C THR A 62 4.93 30.64 14.25
N SER A 63 3.80 31.21 14.70
CA SER A 63 3.11 30.79 15.93
C SER A 63 2.31 29.49 15.74
N ARG A 64 2.08 29.06 14.49
CA ARG A 64 1.31 27.84 14.16
C ARG A 64 2.18 26.59 14.21
N THR A 65 1.54 25.46 14.50
CA THR A 65 2.15 24.13 14.37
C THR A 65 2.43 23.79 12.91
N VAL A 66 3.59 23.20 12.64
CA VAL A 66 3.95 22.65 11.32
C VAL A 66 4.13 21.13 11.41
N TYR A 67 3.47 20.40 10.51
CA TYR A 67 3.69 18.95 10.37
C TYR A 67 4.62 18.64 9.20
N ILE A 68 5.71 17.90 9.42
CA ILE A 68 6.61 17.46 8.34
C ILE A 68 6.08 16.15 7.74
N GLY A 69 5.39 16.25 6.60
CA GLY A 69 4.73 15.16 5.87
C GLY A 69 5.57 14.53 4.75
N THR A 70 6.91 14.55 4.86
CA THR A 70 7.85 14.07 3.84
C THR A 70 8.47 12.69 4.17
N CYS A 71 9.32 12.19 3.27
CA CYS A 71 10.17 11.03 3.54
C CYS A 71 11.25 11.36 4.59
N GLY A 72 11.62 10.38 5.42
CA GLY A 72 12.53 10.58 6.56
C GLY A 72 13.89 11.17 6.21
N ILE A 73 14.39 10.90 5.00
CA ILE A 73 15.65 11.42 4.49
C ILE A 73 15.72 12.95 4.39
N HIS A 74 14.58 13.64 4.44
CA HIS A 74 14.48 15.10 4.29
C HIS A 74 14.18 15.83 5.60
N TRP A 75 13.90 15.11 6.69
CA TRP A 75 13.38 15.73 7.91
C TRP A 75 14.35 16.71 8.55
N ASP A 76 15.64 16.37 8.64
CA ASP A 76 16.62 17.23 9.33
C ASP A 76 16.86 18.53 8.56
N ILE A 77 16.87 18.48 7.23
CA ILE A 77 17.00 19.68 6.38
C ILE A 77 15.75 20.56 6.52
N ILE A 78 14.56 19.99 6.34
CA ILE A 78 13.30 20.74 6.43
C ILE A 78 13.10 21.33 7.83
N GLU A 79 13.41 20.57 8.88
CA GLU A 79 13.29 21.09 10.25
C GLU A 79 14.26 22.24 10.51
N SER A 80 15.50 22.18 9.98
CA SER A 80 16.43 23.30 10.06
C SER A 80 15.86 24.54 9.38
N GLU A 81 15.38 24.41 8.14
CA GLU A 81 14.79 25.53 7.39
C GLU A 81 13.58 26.15 8.12
N LEU A 82 12.71 25.32 8.70
CA LEU A 82 11.57 25.78 9.48
C LEU A 82 12.00 26.54 10.75
N ARG A 83 13.06 26.08 11.42
CA ARG A 83 13.61 26.76 12.59
C ARG A 83 14.27 28.09 12.22
N ASP A 84 14.96 28.14 11.08
CA ASP A 84 15.62 29.36 10.58
C ASP A 84 14.61 30.48 10.30
N VAL A 85 13.42 30.14 9.78
CA VAL A 85 12.32 31.11 9.58
C VAL A 85 11.50 31.39 10.86
N GLY A 86 11.78 30.70 11.98
CA GLY A 86 11.24 31.02 13.30
C GLY A 86 10.17 30.08 13.86
N PHE A 87 9.87 28.94 13.22
CA PHE A 87 8.94 27.96 13.80
C PHE A 87 9.54 27.27 15.03
N THR A 88 8.70 27.09 16.06
CA THR A 88 9.09 26.40 17.30
C THR A 88 8.31 25.11 17.55
N ASP A 89 7.06 25.03 17.09
CA ASP A 89 6.20 23.85 17.21
C ASP A 89 6.19 23.04 15.91
N ILE A 90 7.08 22.06 15.82
CA ILE A 90 7.31 21.25 14.62
C ILE A 90 7.10 19.77 14.95
N ILE A 91 6.22 19.11 14.20
CA ILE A 91 5.85 17.71 14.40
C ILE A 91 6.27 16.88 13.19
N ARG A 92 7.23 15.96 13.38
CA ARG A 92 7.60 14.97 12.35
C ARG A 92 6.50 13.92 12.22
N VAL A 93 5.98 13.71 11.01
CA VAL A 93 5.05 12.60 10.73
C VAL A 93 5.87 11.33 10.51
N THR A 94 6.34 10.75 11.61
CA THR A 94 7.10 9.49 11.59
C THR A 94 6.23 8.32 11.16
N PRO A 95 6.79 7.15 10.78
CA PRO A 95 6.00 5.94 10.51
C PRO A 95 5.06 5.56 11.64
N GLU A 96 5.43 5.81 12.90
CA GLU A 96 4.57 5.59 14.05
C GLU A 96 3.40 6.58 14.11
N VAL A 97 3.67 7.87 13.88
CA VAL A 97 2.63 8.91 13.84
C VAL A 97 1.67 8.67 12.67
N ASP A 98 2.18 8.39 11.47
CA ASP A 98 1.38 8.01 10.29
C ASP A 98 0.48 6.81 10.60
N ARG A 99 1.03 5.74 11.18
CA ARG A 99 0.28 4.55 11.55
C ARG A 99 -0.83 4.87 12.55
N ARG A 100 -0.57 5.70 13.57
CA ARG A 100 -1.58 6.11 14.56
C ARG A 100 -2.70 6.91 13.91
N LEU A 101 -2.35 7.92 13.09
CA LEU A 101 -3.32 8.74 12.36
C LEU A 101 -4.16 7.90 11.39
N ARG A 102 -3.50 7.06 10.57
CA ARG A 102 -4.17 6.15 9.63
C ARG A 102 -5.13 5.21 10.33
N ASN A 103 -4.71 4.57 11.43
CA ASN A 103 -5.58 3.65 12.18
C ASN A 103 -6.82 4.36 12.74
N ALA A 104 -6.65 5.56 13.30
CA ALA A 104 -7.78 6.35 13.79
C ALA A 104 -8.71 6.80 12.66
N TYR A 105 -8.15 7.27 11.54
CA TYR A 105 -8.90 7.69 10.36
C TYR A 105 -9.71 6.53 9.77
N VAL A 106 -9.04 5.42 9.46
CA VAL A 106 -9.69 4.23 8.88
C VAL A 106 -10.77 3.69 9.80
N SER A 107 -10.51 3.59 11.12
CA SER A 107 -11.52 3.16 12.08
C SER A 107 -12.77 4.04 12.07
N SER A 108 -12.58 5.35 11.92
CA SER A 108 -13.66 6.34 11.93
C SER A 108 -14.47 6.32 10.63
N VAL A 109 -13.78 6.28 9.48
CA VAL A 109 -14.40 6.17 8.16
C VAL A 109 -15.16 4.86 8.03
N PHE A 110 -14.57 3.73 8.43
CA PHE A 110 -15.25 2.43 8.37
C PHE A 110 -16.51 2.43 9.23
N LYS A 111 -16.45 3.01 10.43
CA LYS A 111 -17.63 3.18 11.28
C LYS A 111 -18.73 4.00 10.61
N GLN A 112 -18.38 5.11 9.96
CA GLN A 112 -19.36 5.94 9.21
C GLN A 112 -19.98 5.20 8.03
N LEU A 113 -19.19 4.39 7.33
CA LEU A 113 -19.64 3.56 6.21
C LEU A 113 -20.32 2.25 6.65
N ASN A 114 -20.50 2.03 7.95
CA ASN A 114 -21.02 0.77 8.52
C ASN A 114 -20.24 -0.48 8.06
N ARG A 115 -18.91 -0.35 7.98
CA ARG A 115 -17.94 -1.40 7.62
C ARG A 115 -17.24 -1.93 8.87
N LYS A 116 -16.87 -3.21 8.85
CA LYS A 116 -16.11 -3.85 9.95
C LYS A 116 -14.63 -3.50 9.80
N PHE A 117 -14.04 -2.87 10.82
CA PHE A 117 -12.60 -2.68 10.93
C PHE A 117 -12.09 -3.44 12.16
N VAL A 118 -11.47 -4.60 11.93
CA VAL A 118 -10.89 -5.44 12.98
C VAL A 118 -9.44 -5.69 12.65
N LYS A 119 -8.54 -5.40 13.59
CA LYS A 119 -7.14 -5.75 13.44
C LYS A 119 -6.84 -7.09 14.09
N ILE A 120 -5.97 -7.88 13.48
CA ILE A 120 -5.58 -9.18 14.03
C ILE A 120 -4.93 -9.05 15.43
N ASN A 121 -4.24 -7.95 15.69
CA ASN A 121 -3.63 -7.66 16.99
C ASN A 121 -4.66 -7.46 18.11
N ASP A 122 -5.88 -7.06 17.77
CA ASP A 122 -6.96 -6.80 18.73
C ASP A 122 -7.73 -8.08 19.09
N LEU A 123 -7.57 -9.14 18.29
CA LEU A 123 -8.17 -10.45 18.55
C LEU A 123 -7.42 -11.19 19.65
N LYS A 124 -8.11 -12.03 20.42
CA LYS A 124 -7.48 -12.90 21.43
C LYS A 124 -7.90 -14.34 21.20
N ILE A 125 -7.02 -15.27 21.49
CA ILE A 125 -7.37 -16.69 21.48
C ILE A 125 -8.03 -16.99 22.83
N GLY A 126 -9.30 -17.42 22.80
CA GLY A 126 -9.94 -18.01 23.98
C GLY A 126 -9.31 -19.38 24.26
N GLY A 127 -9.18 -19.78 25.52
CA GLY A 127 -8.46 -20.99 25.96
C GLY A 127 -9.00 -22.35 25.46
N SER A 128 -9.77 -22.39 24.38
CA SER A 128 -10.38 -23.60 23.80
C SER A 128 -10.35 -23.64 22.26
N GLY A 129 -9.46 -22.90 21.61
CA GLY A 129 -9.22 -23.06 20.17
C GLY A 129 -8.47 -24.36 19.91
N SER A 130 -9.13 -25.33 19.26
CA SER A 130 -8.46 -26.52 18.72
C SER A 130 -7.32 -26.07 17.81
N LYS A 131 -6.08 -26.33 18.21
CA LYS A 131 -4.91 -26.15 17.33
C LYS A 131 -5.06 -27.13 16.17
N ASN A 132 -5.54 -26.65 15.03
CA ASN A 132 -5.48 -27.46 13.82
C ASN A 132 -4.05 -27.36 13.29
N THR A 133 -3.14 -28.15 13.87
CA THR A 133 -1.68 -28.04 13.67
C THR A 133 -1.17 -28.54 12.32
N ASN A 134 -2.07 -28.89 11.39
CA ASN A 134 -1.69 -29.52 10.13
C ASN A 134 -1.76 -28.58 8.92
N GLU A 135 -2.38 -27.40 9.05
CA GLU A 135 -2.43 -26.42 7.96
C GLU A 135 -1.12 -25.63 7.89
N LYS A 136 -0.61 -25.48 6.67
CA LYS A 136 0.67 -24.84 6.39
C LYS A 136 0.44 -23.38 6.00
N ALA A 137 0.93 -22.48 6.84
CA ALA A 137 0.92 -21.04 6.59
C ALA A 137 2.30 -20.54 6.13
N GLU A 138 2.36 -19.79 5.03
CA GLU A 138 3.60 -19.22 4.52
C GLU A 138 3.39 -17.82 3.94
N ILE A 139 4.26 -16.88 4.31
CA ILE A 139 4.31 -15.52 3.76
C ILE A 139 5.56 -15.40 2.87
N TYR A 140 5.35 -15.21 1.57
CA TYR A 140 6.42 -15.05 0.60
C TYR A 140 6.86 -13.58 0.56
N VAL A 141 8.10 -13.34 0.96
CA VAL A 141 8.74 -12.03 0.99
C VAL A 141 9.47 -11.83 -0.35
N VAL A 142 8.90 -10.99 -1.20
CA VAL A 142 9.39 -10.76 -2.56
C VAL A 142 10.55 -9.76 -2.55
N SER A 143 11.64 -10.13 -3.22
CA SER A 143 12.78 -9.27 -3.51
C SER A 143 13.30 -9.51 -4.93
N THR A 144 14.17 -8.66 -5.43
CA THR A 144 14.84 -8.80 -6.73
C THR A 144 16.35 -8.75 -6.54
N ALA A 145 17.10 -9.26 -7.51
CA ALA A 145 18.56 -9.10 -7.52
C ALA A 145 18.94 -7.61 -7.43
N GLY A 146 20.06 -7.31 -6.77
CA GLY A 146 20.51 -5.94 -6.52
C GLY A 146 19.81 -5.19 -5.38
N ASN A 147 18.65 -5.62 -4.89
CA ASN A 147 18.06 -4.99 -3.70
C ASN A 147 18.96 -5.17 -2.47
N ARG A 148 18.98 -4.14 -1.64
CA ARG A 148 19.70 -4.10 -0.37
C ARG A 148 18.76 -3.59 0.71
N LEU A 149 18.93 -4.13 1.92
CA LEU A 149 18.23 -3.71 3.11
C LEU A 149 19.29 -3.24 4.11
N ASN A 150 19.17 -2.01 4.59
CA ASN A 150 20.07 -1.45 5.59
C ASN A 150 19.65 -1.88 6.99
N ASP A 151 18.34 -1.94 7.22
CA ASP A 151 17.79 -2.37 8.50
C ASP A 151 18.02 -3.88 8.73
N LYS A 152 18.37 -4.24 9.97
CA LYS A 152 18.40 -5.64 10.40
C LYS A 152 16.98 -6.11 10.64
N TYR A 153 16.54 -7.11 9.87
CA TYR A 153 15.25 -7.75 10.06
C TYR A 153 15.42 -9.27 10.14
N LYS A 154 14.72 -9.87 11.11
CA LYS A 154 14.66 -11.32 11.27
C LYS A 154 13.29 -11.78 10.78
N LEU A 155 13.29 -12.64 9.75
CA LEU A 155 12.08 -13.24 9.22
C LEU A 155 11.34 -14.03 10.32
N MET A 156 10.01 -13.94 10.31
CA MET A 156 9.15 -14.84 11.08
C MET A 156 9.31 -16.29 10.58
N PRO A 157 9.00 -17.31 11.41
CA PRO A 157 9.08 -18.71 10.97
C PRO A 157 8.26 -19.01 9.71
N GLU A 158 7.12 -18.34 9.54
CA GLU A 158 6.25 -18.48 8.38
C GLU A 158 6.71 -17.63 7.17
N GLU A 159 7.67 -16.71 7.35
CA GLU A 159 8.20 -15.90 6.26
C GLU A 159 9.32 -16.59 5.49
N LYS A 160 9.26 -16.52 4.17
CA LYS A 160 10.31 -17.03 3.29
C LYS A 160 10.56 -16.11 2.10
N MET A 161 11.84 -15.93 1.77
CA MET A 161 12.24 -15.08 0.64
C MET A 161 11.96 -15.77 -0.70
N ILE A 162 11.50 -14.99 -1.68
CA ILE A 162 11.44 -15.37 -3.08
C ILE A 162 12.06 -14.26 -3.94
N GLN A 163 12.94 -14.64 -4.86
CA GLN A 163 13.50 -13.74 -5.85
C GLN A 163 12.59 -13.66 -7.08
N ALA A 164 12.02 -12.48 -7.33
CA ALA A 164 11.29 -12.15 -8.54
C ALA A 164 12.22 -11.77 -9.70
N GLY A 165 11.78 -12.01 -10.92
CA GLY A 165 12.54 -11.71 -12.14
C GLY A 165 13.81 -12.54 -12.30
N ALA A 166 13.86 -13.73 -11.70
CA ALA A 166 15.03 -14.61 -11.74
C ALA A 166 15.38 -15.09 -13.16
N ALA A 167 14.43 -15.09 -14.10
CA ALA A 167 14.66 -15.39 -15.51
C ALA A 167 15.52 -14.32 -16.23
N LEU A 168 15.61 -13.11 -15.67
CA LEU A 168 16.27 -11.95 -16.30
C LEU A 168 17.72 -11.77 -15.86
N THR A 169 18.20 -12.56 -14.91
CA THR A 169 19.54 -12.43 -14.36
C THR A 169 20.07 -13.75 -13.81
N LYS A 170 21.40 -13.92 -13.83
CA LYS A 170 22.07 -15.04 -13.16
C LYS A 170 22.40 -14.74 -11.69
N GLU A 171 22.30 -13.48 -11.26
CA GLU A 171 22.51 -13.10 -9.86
C GLU A 171 21.43 -13.73 -8.98
N ARG A 172 21.83 -14.24 -7.81
CA ARG A 172 20.93 -14.76 -6.78
C ARG A 172 21.18 -14.01 -5.49
N ILE A 173 20.10 -13.58 -4.82
CA ILE A 173 20.18 -12.81 -3.56
C ILE A 173 20.94 -13.60 -2.48
N SER A 174 20.72 -14.91 -2.42
CA SER A 174 21.46 -15.84 -1.56
C SER A 174 21.50 -17.24 -2.18
N LEU A 175 22.44 -18.06 -1.70
CA LEU A 175 22.58 -19.44 -2.14
C LEU A 175 21.31 -20.24 -1.79
N GLY A 176 20.74 -20.93 -2.77
CA GLY A 176 19.55 -21.77 -2.57
C GLY A 176 18.25 -21.00 -2.35
N ILE A 177 18.21 -19.68 -2.64
CA ILE A 177 16.98 -18.91 -2.56
C ILE A 177 15.92 -19.46 -3.51
N LEU A 178 14.65 -19.39 -3.09
CA LEU A 178 13.53 -19.66 -3.97
C LEU A 178 13.44 -18.60 -5.07
N THR A 179 13.13 -19.04 -6.28
CA THR A 179 13.03 -18.16 -7.46
C THR A 179 11.70 -18.35 -8.18
N ASP A 180 11.22 -17.28 -8.80
CA ASP A 180 9.96 -17.27 -9.55
C ASP A 180 10.09 -17.82 -10.98
N ASP A 181 11.26 -18.30 -11.41
CA ASP A 181 11.57 -18.75 -12.78
C ASP A 181 11.49 -20.28 -12.98
N THR A 182 10.85 -20.99 -12.05
CA THR A 182 10.69 -22.46 -12.09
C THR A 182 9.22 -22.85 -12.27
N GLY A 183 8.94 -24.06 -12.75
CA GLY A 183 7.55 -24.52 -12.95
C GLY A 183 6.76 -23.64 -13.91
N ASP A 184 5.45 -23.50 -13.67
CA ASP A 184 4.60 -22.54 -14.42
C ASP A 184 4.82 -21.13 -13.86
N ASN A 185 5.28 -20.21 -14.72
CA ASN A 185 5.74 -18.90 -14.30
C ASN A 185 5.65 -17.83 -15.40
N ILE A 186 5.82 -16.58 -14.96
CA ILE A 186 5.92 -15.37 -15.81
C ILE A 186 7.12 -14.49 -15.38
N SER A 187 8.21 -15.11 -14.90
CA SER A 187 9.37 -14.40 -14.31
C SER A 187 9.99 -13.38 -15.27
N ASP A 188 10.00 -13.69 -16.57
CA ASP A 188 10.47 -12.81 -17.64
C ASP A 188 9.67 -11.51 -17.77
N ARG A 189 8.45 -11.46 -17.22
CA ARG A 189 7.56 -10.29 -17.23
C ARG A 189 7.73 -9.36 -16.03
N ASN A 190 8.69 -9.62 -15.14
CA ASN A 190 8.94 -8.82 -13.93
C ASN A 190 9.09 -7.30 -14.17
N PRO A 191 9.65 -6.79 -15.28
CA PRO A 191 9.75 -5.35 -15.52
C PRO A 191 8.38 -4.64 -15.54
N GLN A 192 7.32 -5.36 -15.93
CA GLN A 192 5.95 -4.83 -15.97
C GLN A 192 5.12 -5.30 -14.77
N PHE A 193 5.25 -6.58 -14.42
CA PHE A 193 4.42 -7.24 -13.40
C PHE A 193 4.98 -7.10 -11.98
N CYS A 194 6.24 -6.70 -11.81
CA CYS A 194 6.88 -6.56 -10.49
C CYS A 194 6.67 -7.81 -9.63
N GLU A 195 6.30 -7.65 -8.36
CA GLU A 195 6.02 -8.75 -7.43
C GLU A 195 4.92 -9.72 -7.89
N LEU A 196 4.11 -9.36 -8.90
CA LEU A 196 3.09 -10.24 -9.42
C LEU A 196 3.67 -11.46 -10.13
N THR A 197 4.94 -11.45 -10.55
CA THR A 197 5.58 -12.65 -11.09
C THR A 197 5.80 -13.70 -10.00
N ALA A 198 6.21 -13.26 -8.81
CA ALA A 198 6.26 -14.11 -7.62
C ALA A 198 4.84 -14.55 -7.21
N LEU A 199 3.85 -13.65 -7.23
CA LEU A 199 2.45 -14.02 -6.97
C LEU A 199 1.94 -15.12 -7.91
N TYR A 200 2.18 -14.98 -9.21
CA TYR A 200 1.78 -15.97 -10.21
C TYR A 200 2.48 -17.31 -9.95
N TRP A 201 3.78 -17.28 -9.67
CA TRP A 201 4.53 -18.48 -9.32
C TRP A 201 3.94 -19.16 -8.07
N ILE A 202 3.59 -18.39 -7.03
CA ILE A 202 2.99 -18.91 -5.80
C ILE A 202 1.62 -19.53 -6.08
N TRP A 203 0.81 -18.88 -6.92
CA TRP A 203 -0.49 -19.41 -7.33
C TRP A 203 -0.36 -20.78 -7.99
N LYS A 204 0.64 -20.96 -8.87
CA LYS A 204 0.80 -22.19 -9.65
C LYS A 204 1.59 -23.30 -8.98
N ASN A 205 2.52 -22.96 -8.08
CA ASN A 205 3.54 -23.90 -7.60
C ASN A 205 3.54 -24.11 -6.07
N SER A 206 2.85 -23.26 -5.30
CA SER A 206 2.76 -23.43 -3.85
C SER A 206 1.58 -24.34 -3.45
N SER A 207 1.77 -25.15 -2.42
CA SER A 207 0.75 -26.02 -1.83
C SER A 207 0.29 -25.62 -0.43
N SER A 208 0.66 -24.42 0.03
CA SER A 208 0.31 -23.93 1.38
C SER A 208 -1.15 -23.52 1.48
N ASP A 209 -1.77 -23.82 2.62
CA ASP A 209 -3.19 -23.59 2.91
C ASP A 209 -3.48 -22.11 3.17
N PHE A 210 -2.56 -21.44 3.87
CA PHE A 210 -2.54 -19.99 4.03
C PHE A 210 -1.33 -19.39 3.36
N VAL A 211 -1.57 -18.41 2.50
CA VAL A 211 -0.57 -17.84 1.62
C VAL A 211 -0.51 -16.34 1.79
N GLY A 212 0.68 -15.82 2.06
CA GLY A 212 0.94 -14.39 2.10
C GLY A 212 1.91 -13.92 1.02
N LEU A 213 1.77 -12.66 0.66
CA LEU A 213 2.71 -11.91 -0.16
C LEU A 213 3.13 -10.65 0.61
N ALA A 214 4.44 -10.44 0.75
CA ALA A 214 5.04 -9.28 1.39
C ALA A 214 6.23 -8.75 0.57
N HIS A 215 6.72 -7.56 0.88
CA HIS A 215 7.90 -6.99 0.23
C HIS A 215 9.11 -7.15 1.13
N TYR A 216 10.31 -7.24 0.56
CA TYR A 216 11.57 -7.30 1.31
C TYR A 216 11.82 -6.16 2.30
N ARG A 217 11.10 -5.05 2.15
CA ARG A 217 11.19 -3.84 2.99
C ARG A 217 9.86 -3.43 3.62
N ARG A 218 8.82 -4.25 3.48
CA ARG A 218 7.49 -4.01 4.07
C ARG A 218 6.90 -5.34 4.50
N HIS A 219 6.90 -5.55 5.80
CA HIS A 219 6.42 -6.76 6.46
C HIS A 219 5.19 -6.44 7.28
N PHE A 220 4.32 -7.43 7.45
CA PHE A 220 3.21 -7.32 8.38
C PHE A 220 3.73 -7.27 9.82
N ILE A 221 3.08 -6.48 10.65
CA ILE A 221 3.26 -6.48 12.10
C ILE A 221 2.20 -7.41 12.66
N LEU A 222 2.50 -8.71 12.66
CA LEU A 222 1.63 -9.77 13.16
C LEU A 222 2.01 -10.13 14.61
N PRO A 223 1.04 -10.58 15.44
CA PRO A 223 1.37 -11.19 16.72
C PRO A 223 2.00 -12.58 16.52
N ASP A 224 2.81 -13.05 17.46
CA ASP A 224 3.52 -14.34 17.35
C ASP A 224 2.56 -15.54 17.18
N ASP A 225 1.32 -15.41 17.66
CA ASP A 225 0.24 -16.41 17.58
C ASP A 225 -0.74 -16.14 16.42
N TRP A 226 -0.34 -15.39 15.39
CA TRP A 226 -1.27 -14.98 14.32
C TRP A 226 -1.90 -16.15 13.58
N VAL A 227 -1.16 -17.25 13.36
CA VAL A 227 -1.68 -18.47 12.73
C VAL A 227 -2.81 -19.06 13.59
N ASP A 228 -2.58 -19.17 14.90
CA ASP A 228 -3.62 -19.64 15.83
C ASP A 228 -4.84 -18.71 15.83
N ARG A 229 -4.65 -17.38 15.73
CA ARG A 229 -5.76 -16.42 15.62
C ARG A 229 -6.55 -16.60 14.34
N VAL A 230 -5.88 -16.88 13.23
CA VAL A 230 -6.52 -17.15 11.94
C VAL A 230 -7.49 -18.32 12.08
N HIS A 231 -7.07 -19.42 12.69
CA HIS A 231 -7.96 -20.56 12.91
C HIS A 231 -9.04 -20.27 13.96
N SER A 232 -8.69 -19.64 15.09
CA SER A 232 -9.65 -19.43 16.19
C SER A 232 -10.77 -18.45 15.85
N HIS A 233 -10.54 -17.55 14.89
CA HIS A 233 -11.50 -16.53 14.46
C HIS A 233 -12.04 -16.77 13.04
N ASP A 234 -11.69 -17.90 12.42
CA ASP A 234 -12.04 -18.24 11.02
C ASP A 234 -11.74 -17.08 10.06
N ILE A 235 -10.50 -16.57 10.11
CA ILE A 235 -10.05 -15.47 9.27
C ILE A 235 -9.79 -15.97 7.86
N ASP A 236 -10.38 -15.29 6.89
CA ASP A 236 -10.22 -15.60 5.47
C ASP A 236 -9.06 -14.85 4.85
N VAL A 237 -8.92 -13.57 5.20
CA VAL A 237 -7.96 -12.63 4.60
C VAL A 237 -7.44 -11.65 5.65
N ILE A 238 -6.12 -11.49 5.71
CA ILE A 238 -5.42 -10.40 6.39
C ILE A 238 -4.92 -9.43 5.30
N LEU A 239 -5.40 -8.19 5.34
CA LEU A 239 -4.91 -7.11 4.48
C LEU A 239 -4.13 -6.08 5.28
N PRO A 240 -3.22 -5.31 4.67
CA PRO A 240 -2.67 -4.13 5.30
C PRO A 240 -3.79 -3.16 5.66
N VAL A 241 -3.64 -2.41 6.76
CA VAL A 241 -4.54 -1.27 7.02
C VAL A 241 -4.55 -0.35 5.78
N PRO A 242 -5.74 -0.05 5.21
CA PRO A 242 -5.85 0.77 4.02
C PRO A 242 -5.20 2.14 4.18
N LEU A 243 -4.58 2.62 3.11
CA LEU A 243 -4.07 3.99 3.00
C LEU A 243 -5.14 4.85 2.30
N PHE A 244 -5.26 6.12 2.68
CA PHE A 244 -6.03 7.07 1.88
C PHE A 244 -5.21 7.61 0.70
N VAL A 245 -5.83 7.74 -0.47
CA VAL A 245 -5.28 8.43 -1.64
C VAL A 245 -6.26 9.47 -2.16
N ASN A 246 -5.73 10.64 -2.50
CA ASN A 246 -6.48 11.78 -3.01
C ASN A 246 -6.47 11.80 -4.56
N PRO A 247 -7.56 12.25 -5.23
CA PRO A 247 -8.92 12.44 -4.69
C PRO A 247 -9.73 11.14 -4.58
N ASN A 248 -9.35 10.12 -5.35
CA ASN A 248 -9.88 8.77 -5.31
C ASN A 248 -8.84 7.82 -5.93
N ILE A 249 -9.10 6.51 -5.86
CA ILE A 249 -8.20 5.47 -6.36
C ILE A 249 -7.86 5.64 -7.85
N LYS A 250 -8.86 5.93 -8.68
CA LYS A 250 -8.71 6.09 -10.13
C LYS A 250 -7.82 7.28 -10.47
N GLU A 251 -8.17 8.48 -10.02
CA GLU A 251 -7.42 9.68 -10.37
C GLU A 251 -6.04 9.68 -9.73
N ASN A 252 -5.87 9.07 -8.54
CA ASN A 252 -4.55 8.82 -7.99
C ASN A 252 -3.66 7.99 -8.92
N PHE A 253 -4.23 6.96 -9.57
CA PHE A 253 -3.51 6.19 -10.57
C PHE A 253 -3.22 7.06 -11.81
N CYS A 254 -4.24 7.68 -12.40
CA CYS A 254 -4.12 8.38 -13.68
C CYS A 254 -3.24 9.64 -13.65
N VAL A 255 -3.01 10.24 -12.48
CA VAL A 255 -2.07 11.37 -12.31
C VAL A 255 -0.62 10.88 -12.19
N ARG A 256 -0.41 9.67 -11.67
CA ARG A 256 0.93 9.14 -11.34
C ARG A 256 1.45 8.13 -12.36
N HIS A 257 0.55 7.54 -13.12
CA HIS A 257 0.78 6.42 -14.00
C HIS A 257 0.12 6.64 -15.36
N PHE A 258 0.49 5.80 -16.33
CA PHE A 258 -0.02 5.82 -17.69
C PHE A 258 -1.56 5.65 -17.73
N ARG A 259 -2.29 6.73 -18.03
CA ARG A 259 -3.75 6.81 -17.95
C ARG A 259 -4.44 5.82 -18.90
N GLU A 260 -3.86 5.61 -20.07
CA GLU A 260 -4.35 4.71 -21.11
C GLU A 260 -4.47 3.27 -20.56
N ALA A 261 -3.52 2.82 -19.74
CA ALA A 261 -3.56 1.51 -19.12
C ALA A 261 -4.79 1.32 -18.20
N TRP A 262 -5.27 2.38 -17.56
CA TRP A 262 -6.49 2.33 -16.75
C TRP A 262 -7.74 2.09 -17.60
N SER A 263 -7.87 2.83 -18.71
CA SER A 263 -9.01 2.72 -19.61
C SER A 263 -9.10 1.33 -20.23
N VAL A 264 -7.97 0.81 -20.75
CA VAL A 264 -7.91 -0.55 -21.32
C VAL A 264 -8.22 -1.59 -20.25
N MET A 265 -7.67 -1.45 -19.05
CA MET A 265 -7.95 -2.38 -17.94
C MET A 265 -9.44 -2.45 -17.61
N LEU A 266 -10.13 -1.31 -17.52
CA LEU A 266 -11.58 -1.29 -17.25
C LEU A 266 -12.39 -1.94 -18.38
N GLU A 267 -12.00 -1.74 -19.64
CA GLU A 267 -12.63 -2.44 -20.77
C GLU A 267 -12.46 -3.96 -20.67
N LYS A 268 -11.23 -4.44 -20.38
CA LYS A 268 -10.98 -5.88 -20.23
C LYS A 268 -11.72 -6.46 -19.02
N LEU A 269 -11.84 -5.69 -17.94
CA LEU A 269 -12.63 -6.07 -16.79
C LEU A 269 -14.13 -6.18 -17.13
N GLU A 270 -14.68 -5.25 -17.91
CA GLU A 270 -16.08 -5.29 -18.35
C GLU A 270 -16.37 -6.52 -19.21
N LEU A 271 -15.46 -6.86 -20.12
CA LEU A 271 -15.58 -8.03 -20.99
C LEU A 271 -15.50 -9.35 -20.22
N MET A 272 -14.56 -9.47 -19.28
CA MET A 272 -14.30 -10.73 -18.56
C MET A 272 -15.20 -10.92 -17.33
N HIS A 273 -15.48 -9.82 -16.62
CA HIS A 273 -16.19 -9.82 -15.34
C HIS A 273 -17.31 -8.76 -15.31
N PRO A 274 -18.31 -8.83 -16.21
CA PRO A 274 -19.35 -7.80 -16.34
C PRO A 274 -20.19 -7.60 -15.06
N ARG A 275 -20.29 -8.63 -14.22
CA ARG A 275 -20.98 -8.58 -12.91
C ARG A 275 -20.21 -7.80 -11.85
N ASP A 276 -18.91 -7.60 -12.04
CA ASP A 276 -18.04 -6.91 -11.09
C ASP A 276 -17.71 -5.49 -11.56
N TYR A 277 -17.70 -5.27 -12.87
CA TYR A 277 -17.34 -4.00 -13.50
C TYR A 277 -18.01 -2.77 -12.88
N GLY A 278 -19.34 -2.79 -12.74
CA GLY A 278 -20.08 -1.65 -12.20
C GLY A 278 -19.60 -1.26 -10.79
N PHE A 279 -19.40 -2.24 -9.91
CA PHE A 279 -18.88 -2.01 -8.56
C PHE A 279 -17.44 -1.51 -8.59
N VAL A 280 -16.56 -2.14 -9.38
CA VAL A 280 -15.13 -1.75 -9.45
C VAL A 280 -14.99 -0.32 -9.96
N LYS A 281 -15.73 0.05 -11.01
CA LYS A 281 -15.74 1.40 -11.55
C LYS A 281 -16.22 2.41 -10.50
N GLU A 282 -17.39 2.18 -9.90
CA GLU A 282 -17.95 3.10 -8.90
C GLU A 282 -17.03 3.24 -7.68
N TYR A 283 -16.56 2.12 -7.12
CA TYR A 283 -15.71 2.13 -5.93
C TYR A 283 -14.40 2.88 -6.18
N THR A 284 -13.76 2.68 -7.33
CA THR A 284 -12.48 3.35 -7.65
C THR A 284 -12.64 4.84 -7.98
N GLU A 285 -13.84 5.27 -8.39
CA GLU A 285 -14.17 6.67 -8.66
C GLU A 285 -14.63 7.44 -7.41
N THR A 286 -15.10 6.74 -6.38
CA THR A 286 -15.70 7.34 -5.17
C THR A 286 -14.89 7.14 -3.89
N SER A 287 -14.06 6.11 -3.81
CA SER A 287 -13.26 5.79 -2.63
C SER A 287 -11.81 6.23 -2.79
N GLY A 288 -11.25 6.78 -1.71
CA GLY A 288 -9.81 6.96 -1.54
C GLY A 288 -9.14 5.84 -0.73
N LEU A 289 -9.89 4.84 -0.22
CA LEU A 289 -9.35 3.78 0.63
C LEU A 289 -8.74 2.66 -0.19
N TYR A 290 -7.42 2.58 -0.14
CA TYR A 290 -6.57 1.77 -1.00
C TYR A 290 -5.77 0.74 -0.20
N SER A 291 -5.70 -0.51 -0.68
CA SER A 291 -4.85 -1.56 -0.10
C SER A 291 -3.49 -1.56 -0.80
N PRO A 292 -2.44 -1.02 -0.17
CA PRO A 292 -1.17 -0.80 -0.85
C PRO A 292 -0.32 -2.08 -0.94
N CYS A 293 0.58 -2.06 -1.91
CA CYS A 293 1.72 -2.97 -2.09
C CYS A 293 1.36 -4.41 -2.48
N ASN A 294 0.17 -4.71 -3.01
CA ASN A 294 -0.21 -6.10 -3.35
C ASN A 294 0.01 -7.09 -2.18
N MET A 295 -0.02 -6.60 -0.93
CA MET A 295 0.28 -7.41 0.25
C MET A 295 -0.99 -8.02 0.81
N PHE A 296 -0.90 -9.27 1.24
CA PHE A 296 -2.00 -10.00 1.89
C PHE A 296 -1.48 -11.22 2.63
N VAL A 297 -2.32 -11.82 3.46
CA VAL A 297 -2.27 -13.25 3.84
C VAL A 297 -3.70 -13.78 3.67
N MET A 298 -3.92 -14.86 2.94
CA MET A 298 -5.27 -15.38 2.70
C MET A 298 -5.31 -16.90 2.55
N LYS A 299 -6.49 -17.49 2.71
CA LYS A 299 -6.75 -18.90 2.38
C LYS A 299 -6.43 -19.18 0.91
N ARG A 300 -5.92 -20.38 0.61
CA ARG A 300 -5.54 -20.83 -0.74
C ARG A 300 -6.68 -20.68 -1.74
N GLU A 301 -7.89 -21.02 -1.35
CA GLU A 301 -9.07 -21.01 -2.22
C GLU A 301 -9.38 -19.58 -2.67
N ILE A 302 -9.25 -18.62 -1.75
CA ILE A 302 -9.46 -17.20 -2.01
C ILE A 302 -8.34 -16.65 -2.90
N LEU A 303 -7.10 -17.09 -2.69
CA LEU A 303 -5.99 -16.75 -3.58
C LEU A 303 -6.26 -17.25 -5.00
N ASN A 304 -6.72 -18.49 -5.15
CA ASN A 304 -7.03 -19.07 -6.45
C ASN A 304 -8.13 -18.25 -7.15
N GLU A 305 -9.24 -17.96 -6.46
CA GLU A 305 -10.33 -17.12 -6.99
C GLU A 305 -9.82 -15.73 -7.42
N TYR A 306 -9.01 -15.09 -6.58
CA TYR A 306 -8.46 -13.77 -6.89
C TYR A 306 -7.50 -13.81 -8.10
N CYS A 307 -6.62 -14.80 -8.16
CA CYS A 307 -5.66 -14.95 -9.26
C CYS A 307 -6.35 -15.28 -10.59
N GLU A 308 -7.36 -16.17 -10.58
CA GLU A 308 -8.21 -16.47 -11.74
C GLU A 308 -8.98 -15.24 -12.22
N TRP A 309 -9.37 -14.36 -11.30
CA TRP A 309 -10.06 -13.12 -11.63
C TRP A 309 -9.11 -12.07 -12.22
N VAL A 310 -7.95 -11.83 -11.59
CA VAL A 310 -7.08 -10.68 -11.90
C VAL A 310 -6.10 -10.91 -13.05
N PHE A 311 -5.48 -12.09 -13.15
CA PHE A 311 -4.41 -12.32 -14.13
C PHE A 311 -4.89 -12.25 -15.58
N PRO A 312 -6.04 -12.83 -15.96
CA PRO A 312 -6.55 -12.70 -17.34
C PRO A 312 -6.76 -11.25 -17.76
N VAL A 313 -7.31 -10.42 -16.85
CA VAL A 313 -7.52 -8.98 -17.10
C VAL A 313 -6.18 -8.28 -17.31
N LEU A 314 -5.20 -8.52 -16.43
CA LEU A 314 -3.88 -7.90 -16.54
C LEU A 314 -3.11 -8.37 -17.78
N PHE A 315 -3.18 -9.66 -18.14
CA PHE A 315 -2.52 -10.17 -19.34
C PHE A 315 -3.10 -9.55 -20.60
N SER A 316 -4.42 -9.49 -20.72
CA SER A 316 -5.07 -8.85 -21.87
C SER A 316 -4.80 -7.34 -21.92
N THR A 317 -4.74 -6.67 -20.77
CA THR A 317 -4.38 -5.25 -20.69
C THR A 317 -2.95 -5.02 -21.20
N VAL A 318 -1.99 -5.82 -20.73
CA VAL A 318 -0.58 -5.68 -21.13
C VAL A 318 -0.35 -6.03 -22.60
N GLU A 319 -1.08 -7.01 -23.13
CA GLU A 319 -1.02 -7.38 -24.54
C GLU A 319 -1.44 -6.22 -25.46
N GLU A 320 -2.46 -5.46 -25.07
CA GLU A 320 -2.94 -4.31 -25.84
C GLU A 320 -2.10 -3.05 -25.61
N VAL A 321 -1.77 -2.74 -24.35
CA VAL A 321 -1.03 -1.52 -23.98
C VAL A 321 0.44 -1.61 -24.39
N GLY A 322 1.05 -2.80 -24.32
CA GLY A 322 2.44 -3.02 -24.66
C GLY A 322 3.44 -2.44 -23.64
N ARG A 323 4.70 -2.31 -24.03
CA ARG A 323 5.77 -1.80 -23.15
C ARG A 323 5.86 -0.29 -23.19
N HIS A 324 6.17 0.31 -22.04
CA HIS A 324 6.48 1.73 -21.93
C HIS A 324 8.00 1.95 -21.91
N VAL A 325 8.48 3.05 -22.48
CA VAL A 325 9.93 3.36 -22.58
C VAL A 325 10.52 3.72 -21.21
N ASP A 326 9.76 4.43 -20.39
CA ASP A 326 10.15 4.74 -19.02
C ASP A 326 9.95 3.52 -18.10
N ASP A 327 11.04 3.05 -17.50
CA ASP A 327 11.06 1.84 -16.66
C ASP A 327 10.11 1.92 -15.46
N TYR A 328 9.93 3.10 -14.88
CA TYR A 328 9.02 3.28 -13.75
C TYR A 328 7.55 3.17 -14.20
N GLN A 329 7.19 3.82 -15.31
CA GLN A 329 5.87 3.76 -15.90
C GLN A 329 5.56 2.38 -16.49
N ASN A 330 6.57 1.65 -16.96
CA ASN A 330 6.42 0.29 -17.50
C ASN A 330 5.87 -0.70 -16.46
N ARG A 331 5.95 -0.36 -15.17
CA ARG A 331 5.41 -1.15 -14.04
C ARG A 331 3.89 -1.01 -13.85
N TYR A 332 3.19 -0.43 -14.83
CA TYR A 332 1.76 -0.12 -14.74
C TYR A 332 0.90 -1.36 -14.40
N ALA A 333 1.28 -2.58 -14.83
CA ALA A 333 0.52 -3.79 -14.51
C ALA A 333 0.56 -4.10 -13.00
N GLY A 334 1.73 -3.99 -12.37
CA GLY A 334 1.87 -4.06 -10.91
C GLY A 334 1.01 -3.02 -10.19
N MET A 335 1.02 -1.78 -10.70
CA MET A 335 0.24 -0.67 -10.13
C MET A 335 -1.27 -0.85 -10.29
N LEU A 336 -1.73 -1.38 -11.43
CA LEU A 336 -3.15 -1.71 -11.68
C LEU A 336 -3.63 -2.80 -10.73
N ALA A 337 -2.82 -3.84 -10.51
CA ALA A 337 -3.16 -4.93 -9.61
C ALA A 337 -3.44 -4.45 -8.18
N GLU A 338 -2.72 -3.45 -7.68
CA GLU A 338 -2.98 -2.91 -6.33
C GLU A 338 -4.40 -2.30 -6.24
N ARG A 339 -4.88 -1.67 -7.32
CA ARG A 339 -6.22 -1.07 -7.37
C ARG A 339 -7.30 -2.12 -7.57
N LEU A 340 -7.03 -3.11 -8.42
CA LEU A 340 -7.92 -4.25 -8.64
C LEU A 340 -8.09 -5.09 -7.37
N MET A 341 -7.01 -5.41 -6.66
CA MET A 341 -7.04 -6.11 -5.37
C MET A 341 -7.90 -5.35 -4.35
N THR A 342 -7.72 -4.03 -4.29
CA THR A 342 -8.50 -3.16 -3.40
C THR A 342 -10.00 -3.30 -3.68
N ALA A 343 -10.42 -3.16 -4.94
CA ALA A 343 -11.83 -3.23 -5.31
C ALA A 343 -12.40 -4.65 -5.13
N TYR A 344 -11.62 -5.69 -5.46
CA TYR A 344 -12.00 -7.09 -5.32
C TYR A 344 -12.38 -7.43 -3.88
N PHE A 345 -11.51 -7.12 -2.91
CA PHE A 345 -11.80 -7.38 -1.50
C PHE A 345 -12.84 -6.43 -0.90
N ALA A 346 -12.93 -5.18 -1.37
CA ALA A 346 -13.99 -4.28 -0.96
C ALA A 346 -15.38 -4.81 -1.35
N LYS A 347 -15.52 -5.43 -2.53
CA LYS A 347 -16.79 -6.03 -2.98
C LYS A 347 -17.21 -7.21 -2.08
N ARG A 348 -16.23 -7.98 -1.62
CA ARG A 348 -16.44 -9.24 -0.88
C ARG A 348 -16.33 -9.10 0.63
N GLU A 349 -16.22 -7.89 1.17
CA GLU A 349 -16.00 -7.67 2.61
C GLU A 349 -17.13 -8.18 3.52
N LYS A 350 -18.33 -8.42 2.96
CA LYS A 350 -19.46 -9.02 3.68
C LYS A 350 -19.49 -10.54 3.57
N GLU A 351 -18.82 -11.09 2.56
CA GLU A 351 -18.73 -12.53 2.29
C GLU A 351 -17.52 -13.16 3.01
N LEU A 352 -16.43 -12.40 3.12
CA LEU A 352 -15.17 -12.83 3.68
C LEU A 352 -14.95 -12.21 5.07
N ASN A 353 -14.40 -12.99 5.99
CA ASN A 353 -13.89 -12.48 7.25
C ASN A 353 -12.52 -11.82 7.03
N VAL A 354 -12.56 -10.57 6.58
CA VAL A 354 -11.38 -9.73 6.38
C VAL A 354 -10.96 -9.08 7.70
N VAL A 355 -9.69 -9.22 8.05
CA VAL A 355 -9.04 -8.49 9.15
C VAL A 355 -7.84 -7.71 8.62
N TYR A 356 -7.36 -6.78 9.43
CA TYR A 356 -6.27 -5.88 9.06
C TYR A 356 -5.04 -6.07 9.92
N ALA A 357 -3.88 -5.84 9.34
CA ALA A 357 -2.61 -5.77 10.04
C ALA A 357 -1.87 -4.49 9.68
N ASP A 358 -1.19 -3.92 10.66
CA ASP A 358 -0.22 -2.88 10.36
C ASP A 358 0.97 -3.47 9.62
N LYS A 359 1.76 -2.62 8.98
CA LYS A 359 3.01 -2.99 8.33
C LYS A 359 4.14 -2.09 8.78
N ASN A 360 5.35 -2.64 8.81
CA ASN A 360 6.55 -1.87 9.00
C ASN A 360 7.06 -1.33 7.64
N PHE A 361 8.00 -0.39 7.72
CA PHE A 361 8.72 0.11 6.56
C PHE A 361 10.20 0.10 6.94
N LEU A 362 10.98 -0.72 6.24
CA LEU A 362 12.40 -0.89 6.45
C LEU A 362 13.17 -0.09 5.38
N ASN A 363 14.35 0.42 5.75
CA ASN A 363 15.23 1.23 4.91
C ASN A 363 16.39 0.46 4.28
#